data_AF-A0A9W9Z0S9-F1
#
_entry.id   AF-A0A9W9Z0S9-F1
#
_cell.length_a   1.000
_cell.length_b   1.000
_cell.length_c   1.000
_cell.angle_alpha   90.00
_cell.angle_beta   90.00
_cell.angle_gamma   90.00
#
_symmetry.space_group_name_H-M   'P 1'
#
loop_
_entity.id
_entity.type
_entity.pdbx_description
1 polymer ?
#
loop_
_entity_poly.entity_id
_entity_poly.type
_entity_poly.pdbx_seq_one_letter_code
_entity_poly.pdbx_strand_id
1 'polypeptide(L)'
;MESMNDEDAADFIGCEEDQASVRVASLEKLVDYCAEEFSGDVPEPILSNSVFMTYKWFISSEELLRKFMQRYSNNSVLNNEHIRKFKRSICSAVGFWISRYGSDFKKDEQLTLLLNEFREKLECEEEKEIIHLSNTYAEEMRNRALSALTSAEHTPLDHRKSSLAFKDISANTIAEQLTYLEYRMLRRIPFSEWKTYVCTGKLKETTYLERYVALFNGVSRWVQGMVLNCVTPQERACCMEKFQQTAKHLKELQNFNGLMAVAGALTNSVLSRLRQTQELLTQDCQEFLKMLMEFLSSNGNYASYRKTLNNCTGFHIPIL
;
A
#
# COMPACT_ATOMS: atom_id res chain seq x y z
N MET A 1 -15.62 -35.63 39.52
CA MET A 1 -14.33 -34.92 39.59
C MET A 1 -13.45 -35.53 38.53
N GLU A 2 -13.64 -35.08 37.29
CA GLU A 2 -12.80 -35.36 36.13
C GLU A 2 -13.19 -34.27 35.13
N SER A 3 -12.39 -33.21 35.10
CA SER A 3 -12.50 -32.13 34.14
C SER A 3 -11.79 -32.58 32.87
N MET A 4 -12.59 -32.87 31.85
CA MET A 4 -12.15 -33.09 30.48
C MET A 4 -11.67 -31.74 29.95
N ASN A 5 -10.38 -31.64 29.61
CA ASN A 5 -9.79 -30.46 28.99
C ASN A 5 -10.30 -30.35 27.54
N ASP A 6 -11.23 -29.41 27.32
CA ASP A 6 -11.60 -28.90 25.99
C ASP A 6 -10.51 -27.97 25.44
N GLU A 7 -9.29 -28.48 25.20
CA GLU A 7 -8.23 -27.75 24.47
C GLU A 7 -8.06 -28.22 23.01
N ASP A 8 -8.78 -29.28 22.58
CA ASP A 8 -8.81 -29.75 21.18
C ASP A 8 -9.90 -29.07 20.34
N ALA A 9 -10.17 -27.79 20.60
CA ALA A 9 -11.19 -27.02 19.90
C ALA A 9 -10.76 -26.62 18.47
N ALA A 10 -10.90 -27.59 17.56
CA ALA A 10 -11.24 -27.46 16.14
C ALA A 10 -10.56 -26.35 15.32
N ASP A 11 -9.40 -26.69 14.74
CA ASP A 11 -8.85 -25.99 13.57
C ASP A 11 -9.87 -26.09 12.41
N PHE A 12 -10.51 -24.97 12.04
CA PHE A 12 -11.43 -24.95 10.90
C PHE A 12 -10.66 -24.57 9.62
N ILE A 13 -10.17 -25.58 8.90
CA ILE A 13 -9.71 -25.42 7.53
C ILE A 13 -10.96 -25.35 6.64
N GLY A 14 -11.24 -24.18 6.09
CA GLY A 14 -12.30 -24.05 5.09
C GLY A 14 -11.78 -24.54 3.74
N CYS A 15 -12.39 -25.59 3.19
CA CYS A 15 -12.24 -25.94 1.77
C CYS A 15 -13.26 -25.14 0.97
N GLU A 16 -12.88 -23.97 0.47
CA GLU A 16 -13.55 -23.38 -0.69
C GLU A 16 -12.62 -23.63 -1.88
N GLU A 17 -13.00 -24.61 -2.71
CA GLU A 17 -12.39 -24.95 -4.01
C GLU A 17 -10.84 -25.05 -3.99
N ASP A 18 -10.35 -26.25 -3.63
CA ASP A 18 -8.97 -26.74 -3.81
C ASP A 18 -7.80 -26.00 -3.11
N GLN A 19 -8.06 -25.00 -2.26
CA GLN A 19 -7.04 -24.47 -1.32
C GLN A 19 -7.53 -24.53 0.13
N ALA A 20 -6.78 -25.23 0.98
CA ALA A 20 -6.96 -25.22 2.42
C ALA A 20 -6.75 -23.79 2.95
N SER A 21 -7.84 -23.10 3.28
CA SER A 21 -7.78 -21.74 3.82
C SER A 21 -7.95 -21.76 5.34
N VAL A 22 -6.95 -21.26 6.07
CA VAL A 22 -6.98 -21.15 7.53
C VAL A 22 -8.00 -20.08 7.92
N ARG A 23 -9.13 -20.47 8.53
CA ARG A 23 -10.17 -19.52 8.98
C ARG A 23 -9.89 -18.95 10.36
N VAL A 24 -9.44 -19.80 11.28
CA VAL A 24 -9.11 -19.47 12.68
C VAL A 24 -7.95 -20.36 13.11
N ALA A 25 -7.00 -19.80 13.86
CA ALA A 25 -5.88 -20.53 14.44
C ALA A 25 -5.46 -19.90 15.76
N SER A 26 -4.96 -20.72 16.70
CA SER A 26 -4.21 -20.18 17.84
C SER A 26 -2.88 -19.56 17.36
N LEU A 27 -2.24 -18.75 18.20
CA LEU A 27 -0.95 -18.12 17.86
C LEU A 27 0.14 -19.17 17.60
N GLU A 28 0.11 -20.26 18.36
CA GLU A 28 1.01 -21.40 18.24
C GLU A 28 0.82 -22.12 16.89
N LYS A 29 -0.44 -22.38 16.51
CA LYS A 29 -0.77 -22.99 15.21
C LYS A 29 -0.44 -22.08 14.04
N LEU A 30 -0.64 -20.76 14.21
CA LEU A 30 -0.30 -19.78 13.18
C LEU A 30 1.20 -19.79 12.87
N VAL A 31 2.04 -19.93 13.89
CA VAL A 31 3.49 -20.10 13.74
C VAL A 31 3.82 -21.39 12.98
N ASP A 32 3.13 -22.49 13.30
CA ASP A 32 3.30 -23.76 12.60
C ASP A 32 2.93 -23.66 11.12
N TYR A 33 1.77 -23.09 10.80
CA TYR A 33 1.35 -22.90 9.41
C TYR A 33 2.31 -21.99 8.62
N CYS A 34 2.81 -20.91 9.25
CA CYS A 34 3.82 -20.07 8.62
C CYS A 34 5.10 -20.87 8.33
N ALA A 35 5.55 -21.72 9.25
CA ALA A 35 6.73 -22.56 9.06
C ALA A 35 6.50 -23.66 8.00
N GLU A 36 5.30 -24.23 7.92
CA GLU A 36 4.95 -25.28 6.96
C GLU A 36 5.01 -24.80 5.51
N GLU A 37 4.67 -23.54 5.22
CA GLU A 37 4.79 -22.94 3.88
C GLU A 37 6.23 -22.96 3.32
N PHE A 38 7.24 -22.99 4.20
CA PHE A 38 8.66 -23.06 3.82
C PHE A 38 9.25 -24.48 3.90
N SER A 39 8.43 -25.49 4.14
CA SER A 39 8.86 -26.89 4.18
C SER A 39 8.86 -27.57 2.80
N GLY A 40 8.18 -27.00 1.80
CA GLY A 40 8.16 -27.47 0.42
C GLY A 40 9.40 -27.06 -0.39
N ASP A 41 9.62 -27.70 -1.54
CA ASP A 41 10.71 -27.36 -2.47
C ASP A 41 10.51 -25.98 -3.12
N VAL A 42 9.25 -25.57 -3.27
CA VAL A 42 8.86 -24.24 -3.76
C VAL A 42 7.95 -23.60 -2.70
N PRO A 43 8.47 -22.68 -1.88
CA PRO A 43 7.67 -22.00 -0.87
C PRO A 43 6.64 -21.06 -1.52
N GLU A 44 5.37 -21.18 -1.12
CA GLU A 44 4.30 -20.23 -1.46
C GLU A 44 3.81 -19.54 -0.19
N PRO A 45 4.47 -18.45 0.25
CA PRO A 45 4.25 -17.87 1.58
C PRO A 45 3.02 -16.94 1.63
N ILE A 46 1.83 -17.44 1.25
CA ILE A 46 0.60 -16.64 1.14
C ILE A 46 0.08 -16.25 2.53
N LEU A 47 -0.02 -17.22 3.44
CA LEU A 47 -0.41 -17.01 4.82
C LEU A 47 0.67 -16.23 5.55
N SER A 48 1.94 -16.62 5.42
CA SER A 48 3.07 -15.93 6.05
C SER A 48 3.13 -14.46 5.67
N ASN A 49 2.93 -14.12 4.40
CA ASN A 49 2.86 -12.72 3.95
C ASN A 49 1.67 -11.98 4.59
N SER A 50 0.51 -12.63 4.69
CA SER A 50 -0.67 -12.04 5.32
C SER A 50 -0.48 -11.81 6.83
N VAL A 51 0.11 -12.80 7.53
CA VAL A 51 0.41 -12.75 8.96
C VAL A 51 1.47 -11.68 9.23
N PHE A 52 2.61 -11.71 8.57
CA PHE A 52 3.68 -10.72 8.81
C PHE A 52 3.29 -9.29 8.40
N MET A 53 2.34 -9.13 7.48
CA MET A 53 1.76 -7.82 7.19
C MET A 53 0.83 -7.34 8.32
N THR A 54 0.07 -8.24 8.96
CA THR A 54 -1.07 -7.86 9.83
C THR A 54 -0.89 -8.20 11.32
N TYR A 55 0.15 -8.91 11.73
CA TYR A 55 0.30 -9.45 13.09
C TYR A 55 0.18 -8.38 14.17
N LYS A 56 0.67 -7.16 13.91
CA LYS A 56 0.59 -6.04 14.86
C LYS A 56 -0.83 -5.75 15.32
N TRP A 57 -1.87 -6.20 14.62
CA TRP A 57 -3.26 -6.07 15.03
C TRP A 57 -3.64 -6.95 16.22
N PHE A 58 -2.98 -8.09 16.41
CA PHE A 58 -3.36 -9.10 17.41
C PHE A 58 -2.20 -9.59 18.31
N ILE A 59 -0.94 -9.30 17.96
CA ILE A 59 0.25 -9.70 18.74
C ILE A 59 1.38 -8.66 18.59
N SER A 60 2.22 -8.50 19.62
CA SER A 60 3.44 -7.67 19.51
C SER A 60 4.52 -8.38 18.70
N SER A 61 5.45 -7.63 18.13
CA SER A 61 6.57 -8.20 17.38
C SER A 61 7.44 -9.11 18.25
N GLU A 62 7.68 -8.69 19.50
CA GLU A 62 8.45 -9.47 20.47
C GLU A 62 7.77 -10.79 20.79
N GLU A 63 6.47 -10.78 21.09
CA GLU A 63 5.75 -11.99 21.46
C GLU A 63 5.65 -12.95 20.27
N LEU A 64 5.46 -12.43 19.05
CA LEU A 64 5.48 -13.25 17.84
C LEU A 64 6.83 -13.95 17.66
N LEU A 65 7.94 -13.21 17.80
CA LEU A 65 9.27 -13.80 17.70
C LEU A 65 9.53 -14.82 18.81
N ARG A 66 9.07 -14.56 20.05
CA ARG A 66 9.15 -15.53 21.16
C ARG A 66 8.41 -16.82 20.84
N LYS A 67 7.25 -16.77 20.16
CA LYS A 67 6.52 -17.97 19.74
C LYS A 67 7.31 -18.79 18.71
N PHE A 68 7.95 -18.14 17.73
CA PHE A 68 8.86 -18.82 16.81
C PHE A 68 10.06 -19.46 17.53
N MET A 69 10.68 -18.73 18.49
CA MET A 69 11.79 -19.25 19.29
C MET A 69 11.38 -20.45 20.14
N GLN A 70 10.26 -20.37 20.85
CA GLN A 70 9.70 -21.46 21.64
C GLN A 70 9.43 -22.68 20.77
N ARG A 71 8.83 -22.46 19.58
CA ARG A 71 8.55 -23.56 18.66
C ARG A 71 9.82 -24.20 18.12
N TYR A 72 10.86 -23.43 17.85
CA TYR A 72 12.18 -23.95 17.47
C TYR A 72 12.79 -24.82 18.59
N SER A 73 12.76 -24.35 19.85
CA SER A 73 13.35 -25.06 21.00
C SER A 73 12.56 -26.29 21.46
N ASN A 74 11.23 -26.29 21.35
CA ASN A 74 10.38 -27.39 21.79
C ASN A 74 10.56 -28.67 20.95
N ASN A 75 11.21 -28.59 19.79
CA ASN A 75 11.51 -29.73 18.92
C ASN A 75 12.85 -30.44 19.27
N SER A 76 13.35 -30.31 20.49
CA SER A 76 14.73 -30.66 20.88
C SER A 76 15.01 -32.13 21.24
N VAL A 77 14.05 -33.07 21.11
CA VAL A 77 14.22 -34.38 21.79
C VAL A 77 14.60 -35.57 20.89
N LEU A 78 14.51 -35.54 19.56
CA LEU A 78 14.98 -36.69 18.73
C LEU A 78 15.59 -36.28 17.38
N ASN A 79 16.70 -36.93 17.00
CA ASN A 79 17.53 -36.70 15.81
C ASN A 79 16.86 -37.14 14.48
N ASN A 80 15.64 -36.68 14.19
CA ASN A 80 14.96 -37.00 12.94
C ASN A 80 15.20 -35.92 11.87
N GLU A 81 15.45 -36.34 10.62
CA GLU A 81 15.59 -35.44 9.46
C GLU A 81 14.40 -34.49 9.31
N HIS A 82 13.19 -34.98 9.61
CA HIS A 82 11.96 -34.18 9.66
C HIS A 82 12.05 -33.00 10.64
N ILE A 83 12.68 -33.18 11.80
CA ILE A 83 12.82 -32.13 12.81
C ILE A 83 13.78 -31.05 12.33
N ARG A 84 14.91 -31.45 11.71
CA ARG A 84 15.85 -30.49 11.10
C ARG A 84 15.19 -29.69 9.97
N LYS A 85 14.41 -30.36 9.13
CA LYS A 85 13.66 -29.72 8.04
C LYS A 85 12.66 -28.68 8.58
N PHE A 86 11.95 -29.01 9.65
CA PHE A 86 11.00 -28.09 10.30
C PHE A 86 11.70 -26.91 11.01
N LYS A 87 12.82 -27.16 11.71
CA LYS A 87 13.64 -26.08 12.30
C LYS A 87 14.13 -25.10 11.24
N ARG A 88 14.59 -25.60 10.09
CA ARG A 88 14.96 -24.78 8.95
C ARG A 88 13.77 -23.98 8.41
N SER A 89 12.58 -24.58 8.33
CA SER A 89 11.40 -23.89 7.81
C SER A 89 10.91 -22.77 8.74
N ILE A 90 11.04 -22.94 10.07
CA ILE A 90 10.90 -21.85 11.04
C ILE A 90 11.88 -20.71 10.74
N CYS A 91 13.16 -21.04 10.54
CA CYS A 91 14.17 -20.03 10.24
C CYS A 91 13.88 -19.31 8.91
N SER A 92 13.42 -20.04 7.89
CA SER A 92 12.99 -19.49 6.61
C SER A 92 11.79 -18.54 6.75
N ALA A 93 10.81 -18.88 7.60
CA ALA A 93 9.67 -17.99 7.87
C ALA A 93 10.12 -16.69 8.54
N VAL A 94 10.99 -16.77 9.55
CA VAL A 94 11.56 -15.58 10.20
C VAL A 94 12.47 -14.79 9.25
N GLY A 95 13.28 -15.47 8.44
CA GLY A 95 14.10 -14.86 7.39
C GLY A 95 13.26 -14.13 6.34
N PHE A 96 12.12 -14.71 5.95
CA PHE A 96 11.14 -14.06 5.07
C PHE A 96 10.55 -12.81 5.74
N TRP A 97 10.18 -12.88 7.02
CA TRP A 97 9.71 -11.73 7.78
C TRP A 97 10.74 -10.59 7.80
N ILE A 98 12.01 -10.89 8.07
CA ILE A 98 13.11 -9.91 8.04
C ILE A 98 13.31 -9.33 6.64
N SER A 99 13.38 -10.18 5.61
CA SER A 99 13.63 -9.75 4.24
C SER A 99 12.53 -8.82 3.71
N ARG A 100 11.27 -9.16 3.99
CA ARG A 100 10.09 -8.47 3.47
C ARG A 100 9.63 -7.29 4.34
N TYR A 101 9.76 -7.39 5.66
CA TYR A 101 9.25 -6.42 6.63
C TYR A 101 10.30 -5.94 7.64
N GLY A 102 11.59 -5.98 7.28
CA GLY A 102 12.72 -5.62 8.15
C GLY A 102 12.66 -4.25 8.85
N SER A 103 11.85 -3.32 8.35
CA SER A 103 11.57 -2.06 9.03
C SER A 103 10.94 -2.23 10.42
N ASP A 104 10.31 -3.37 10.68
CA ASP A 104 9.79 -3.72 12.00
C ASP A 104 10.91 -3.93 13.02
N PHE A 105 12.03 -4.52 12.60
CA PHE A 105 13.19 -4.78 13.44
C PHE A 105 14.02 -3.51 13.67
N LYS A 106 14.29 -2.72 12.63
CA LYS A 106 15.14 -1.51 12.79
C LYS A 106 14.55 -0.44 13.69
N LYS A 107 13.22 -0.39 13.80
CA LYS A 107 12.52 0.59 14.65
C LYS A 107 12.38 0.13 16.09
N ASP A 108 12.65 -1.14 16.36
CA ASP A 108 12.39 -1.81 17.63
C ASP A 108 13.68 -2.47 18.15
N GLU A 109 14.36 -1.77 19.06
CA GLU A 109 15.61 -2.22 19.65
C GLU A 109 15.43 -3.53 20.43
N GLN A 110 14.28 -3.69 21.11
CA GLN A 110 13.98 -4.91 21.86
C GLN A 110 13.79 -6.10 20.94
N LEU A 111 13.07 -5.92 19.83
CA LEU A 111 12.93 -6.97 18.82
C LEU A 111 14.28 -7.36 18.21
N THR A 112 15.17 -6.39 17.99
CA THR A 112 16.52 -6.65 17.48
C THR A 112 17.38 -7.43 18.48
N LEU A 113 17.32 -7.09 19.77
CA LEU A 113 18.00 -7.84 20.82
C LEU A 113 17.48 -9.28 20.91
N LEU A 114 16.16 -9.46 20.86
CA LEU A 114 15.53 -10.77 20.88
C LEU A 114 15.91 -11.62 19.64
N LEU A 115 16.06 -10.98 18.48
CA LEU A 115 16.53 -11.65 17.27
C LEU A 115 17.97 -12.15 17.42
N ASN A 116 18.85 -11.34 18.03
CA ASN A 116 20.21 -11.77 18.33
C ASN A 116 20.22 -12.94 19.31
N GLU A 117 19.38 -12.90 20.36
CA GLU A 117 19.20 -14.03 21.28
C GLU A 117 18.74 -15.30 20.54
N PHE A 118 17.84 -15.16 19.57
CA PHE A 118 17.41 -16.29 18.75
C PHE A 118 18.57 -16.85 17.92
N ARG A 119 19.38 -15.98 17.31
CA ARG A 119 20.54 -16.38 16.49
C ARG A 119 21.60 -17.16 17.29
N GLU A 120 21.83 -16.79 18.55
CA GLU A 120 22.73 -17.54 19.45
C GLU A 120 22.19 -18.93 19.83
N LYS A 121 20.88 -19.16 19.71
CA LYS A 121 20.22 -20.44 19.96
C LYS A 121 20.16 -21.37 18.73
N LEU A 122 20.54 -20.88 17.55
CA LEU A 122 20.53 -21.68 16.33
C LEU A 122 21.67 -22.69 16.30
N GLU A 123 21.38 -23.90 15.86
CA GLU A 123 22.30 -25.04 15.93
C GLU A 123 23.30 -25.08 14.76
N CYS A 124 22.96 -24.48 13.61
CA CYS A 124 23.83 -24.50 12.43
C CYS A 124 24.03 -23.13 11.78
N GLU A 125 25.17 -22.97 11.09
CA GLU A 125 25.52 -21.71 10.41
C GLU A 125 24.57 -21.39 9.24
N GLU A 126 24.06 -22.40 8.53
CA GLU A 126 23.08 -22.19 7.45
C GLU A 126 21.79 -21.51 7.96
N GLU A 127 21.33 -21.82 9.18
CA GLU A 127 20.18 -21.15 9.81
C GLU A 127 20.50 -19.71 10.20
N LYS A 128 21.73 -19.45 10.67
CA LYS A 128 22.18 -18.10 11.02
C LYS A 128 22.29 -17.17 9.80
N GLU A 129 22.66 -17.69 8.64
CA GLU A 129 22.71 -16.94 7.39
C GLU A 129 21.31 -16.57 6.87
N ILE A 130 20.32 -17.46 7.07
CA ILE A 130 18.91 -17.17 6.74
C ILE A 130 18.38 -16.01 7.60
N ILE A 131 18.69 -16.01 8.90
CA ILE A 131 18.25 -15.02 9.87
C ILE A 131 19.32 -13.92 10.02
N HIS A 132 19.54 -13.17 8.95
CA HIS A 132 20.49 -12.05 8.96
C HIS A 132 19.82 -10.72 8.59
N LEU A 133 20.03 -9.70 9.43
CA LEU A 133 19.38 -8.38 9.27
C LEU A 133 19.85 -7.62 8.02
N SER A 134 20.97 -8.01 7.39
CA SER A 134 21.37 -7.41 6.10
C SER A 134 20.52 -7.88 4.92
N ASN A 135 19.65 -8.88 5.09
CA ASN A 135 18.83 -9.45 4.01
C ASN A 135 17.58 -8.60 3.67
N THR A 136 17.51 -7.34 4.12
CA THR A 136 16.32 -6.48 3.98
C THR A 136 16.15 -5.93 2.55
N TYR A 137 15.63 -6.74 1.63
CA TYR A 137 15.36 -6.33 0.25
C TYR A 137 14.34 -5.18 0.16
N ALA A 138 13.28 -5.23 0.97
CA ALA A 138 12.19 -4.25 0.91
C ALA A 138 12.64 -2.83 1.31
N GLU A 139 13.66 -2.71 2.16
CA GLU A 139 14.12 -1.43 2.66
C GLU A 139 15.16 -0.78 1.75
N GLU A 140 16.03 -1.55 1.11
CA GLU A 140 16.92 -1.02 0.08
C GLU A 140 16.13 -0.34 -1.05
N MET A 141 15.04 -0.98 -1.49
CA MET A 141 14.16 -0.41 -2.51
C MET A 141 13.43 0.85 -2.02
N ARG A 142 13.03 0.91 -0.74
CA ARG A 142 12.36 2.07 -0.14
C ARG A 142 13.33 3.24 0.08
N ASN A 143 14.56 2.95 0.53
CA ASN A 143 15.60 3.93 0.85
C ASN A 143 16.28 4.51 -0.40
N ARG A 144 16.55 3.71 -1.44
CA ARG A 144 17.03 4.23 -2.75
C ARG A 144 16.05 5.22 -3.36
N ALA A 145 14.74 5.00 -3.15
CA ALA A 145 13.72 5.93 -3.59
C ALA A 145 13.64 7.19 -2.70
N LEU A 146 14.01 7.12 -1.42
CA LEU A 146 14.00 8.25 -0.48
C LEU A 146 15.22 9.16 -0.69
N SER A 147 16.42 8.59 -0.88
CA SER A 147 17.65 9.34 -1.12
C SER A 147 17.56 10.18 -2.40
N ALA A 148 16.94 9.64 -3.45
CA ALA A 148 16.66 10.36 -4.70
C ALA A 148 15.77 11.62 -4.52
N LEU A 149 15.04 11.75 -3.40
CA LEU A 149 14.26 12.96 -3.09
C LEU A 149 15.00 13.98 -2.26
N THR A 150 15.81 13.54 -1.29
CA THR A 150 16.59 14.44 -0.44
C THR A 150 17.79 15.04 -1.17
N SER A 151 18.32 14.34 -2.19
CA SER A 151 19.37 14.86 -3.07
C SER A 151 18.86 15.87 -4.11
N ALA A 152 17.55 15.99 -4.31
CA ALA A 152 16.97 17.08 -5.07
C ALA A 152 16.92 18.31 -4.16
N GLU A 153 18.06 19.00 -4.02
CA GLU A 153 18.13 20.31 -3.40
C GLU A 153 17.00 21.19 -3.95
N HIS A 154 16.22 21.78 -3.04
CA HIS A 154 15.19 22.76 -3.36
C HIS A 154 15.84 24.00 -3.99
N THR A 155 16.08 23.96 -5.30
CA THR A 155 16.23 25.19 -6.07
C THR A 155 14.85 25.82 -6.12
N PRO A 156 14.65 27.06 -5.66
CA PRO A 156 13.38 27.75 -5.82
C PRO A 156 13.17 27.96 -7.32
N LEU A 157 12.39 27.08 -7.94
CA LEU A 157 11.92 27.27 -9.29
C LEU A 157 10.97 28.46 -9.26
N ASP A 158 11.40 29.55 -9.86
CA ASP A 158 10.62 30.77 -10.06
C ASP A 158 9.23 30.41 -10.59
N HIS A 159 8.22 30.48 -9.72
CA HIS A 159 6.88 29.93 -9.90
C HIS A 159 6.11 30.51 -11.12
N ARG A 160 6.68 31.52 -11.79
CA ARG A 160 6.12 32.11 -13.00
C ARG A 160 6.42 31.31 -14.28
N LYS A 161 7.46 30.46 -14.31
CA LYS A 161 7.83 29.69 -15.51
C LYS A 161 6.93 28.47 -15.77
N SER A 162 6.17 28.00 -14.77
CA SER A 162 5.32 26.80 -14.89
C SER A 162 4.04 27.04 -15.72
N SER A 163 3.48 28.25 -15.71
CA SER A 163 2.24 28.55 -16.44
C SER A 163 2.42 28.60 -17.97
N LEU A 164 3.63 28.92 -18.45
CA LEU A 164 3.96 28.88 -19.87
C LEU A 164 4.13 27.44 -20.36
N ALA A 165 4.79 26.59 -19.55
CA ALA A 165 4.98 25.17 -19.87
C ALA A 165 3.66 24.38 -19.95
N PHE A 166 2.64 24.73 -19.15
CA PHE A 166 1.36 23.98 -19.19
C PHE A 166 0.69 24.02 -20.56
N LYS A 167 0.79 25.11 -21.33
CA LYS A 167 0.17 25.18 -22.67
C LYS A 167 0.81 24.15 -23.61
N ASP A 168 2.12 23.96 -23.50
CA ASP A 168 2.93 23.14 -24.40
C ASP A 168 2.95 21.64 -24.04
N ILE A 169 2.65 21.27 -22.79
CA ILE A 169 2.63 19.86 -22.35
C ILE A 169 1.30 19.20 -22.76
N SER A 170 1.32 18.02 -23.36
CA SER A 170 0.09 17.30 -23.74
C SER A 170 -0.74 16.83 -22.52
N ALA A 171 -2.05 16.67 -22.69
CA ALA A 171 -2.93 16.14 -21.65
C ALA A 171 -2.54 14.72 -21.20
N ASN A 172 -2.10 13.87 -22.14
CA ASN A 172 -1.60 12.53 -21.84
C ASN A 172 -0.34 12.59 -20.96
N THR A 173 0.63 13.44 -21.30
CA THR A 173 1.85 13.61 -20.50
C THR A 173 1.51 14.08 -19.08
N ILE A 174 0.55 14.99 -18.91
CA ILE A 174 0.10 15.40 -17.58
C ILE A 174 -0.46 14.21 -16.80
N ALA A 175 -1.32 13.39 -17.42
CA ALA A 175 -1.90 12.20 -16.79
C ALA A 175 -0.83 11.18 -16.38
N GLU A 176 0.14 10.90 -17.25
CA GLU A 176 1.27 10.01 -16.96
C GLU A 176 2.12 10.51 -15.78
N GLN A 177 2.45 11.81 -15.76
CA GLN A 177 3.26 12.39 -14.68
C GLN A 177 2.50 12.44 -13.35
N LEU A 178 1.20 12.77 -13.36
CA LEU A 178 0.36 12.69 -12.15
C LEU A 178 0.32 11.25 -11.62
N THR A 179 0.10 10.27 -12.50
CA THR A 179 0.10 8.85 -12.16
C THR A 179 1.43 8.39 -11.58
N TYR A 180 2.55 8.82 -12.18
CA TYR A 180 3.88 8.54 -11.65
C TYR A 180 4.09 9.13 -10.25
N LEU A 181 3.73 10.40 -10.04
CA LEU A 181 3.88 11.07 -8.75
C LEU A 181 3.04 10.41 -7.66
N GLU A 182 1.78 10.10 -7.94
CA GLU A 182 0.88 9.42 -7.01
C GLU A 182 1.39 8.01 -6.69
N TYR A 183 1.70 7.21 -7.70
CA TYR A 183 2.20 5.85 -7.48
C TYR A 183 3.52 5.82 -6.69
N ARG A 184 4.42 6.79 -6.96
CA ARG A 184 5.68 6.95 -6.23
C ARG A 184 5.44 7.25 -4.74
N MET A 185 4.39 7.98 -4.40
CA MET A 185 4.03 8.27 -3.01
C MET A 185 3.28 7.11 -2.36
N LEU A 186 2.30 6.52 -3.05
CA LEU A 186 1.49 5.41 -2.57
C LEU A 186 2.35 4.23 -2.12
N ARG A 187 3.34 3.82 -2.94
CA ARG A 187 4.24 2.69 -2.61
C ARG A 187 5.09 2.86 -1.35
N ARG A 188 5.14 4.08 -0.80
CA ARG A 188 5.96 4.40 0.38
C ARG A 188 5.18 4.37 1.68
N ILE A 189 3.85 4.34 1.61
CA ILE A 189 3.01 4.29 2.81
C ILE A 189 3.22 2.93 3.47
N PRO A 190 3.81 2.88 4.68
CA PRO A 190 4.05 1.61 5.36
C PRO A 190 2.75 1.08 5.95
N PHE A 191 2.64 -0.24 6.11
CA PHE A 191 1.43 -0.85 6.67
C PHE A 191 1.08 -0.38 8.09
N SER A 192 2.11 -0.01 8.86
CA SER A 192 1.92 0.59 10.18
C SER A 192 1.12 1.89 10.15
N GLU A 193 1.26 2.73 9.12
CA GLU A 193 0.47 3.95 9.01
C GLU A 193 -0.99 3.67 8.66
N TRP A 194 -1.28 2.64 7.85
CA TRP A 194 -2.66 2.19 7.63
C TRP A 194 -3.31 1.76 8.93
N LYS A 195 -2.62 0.94 9.73
CA LYS A 195 -3.10 0.53 11.05
C LYS A 195 -3.38 1.73 11.95
N THR A 196 -2.41 2.64 12.09
CA THR A 196 -2.57 3.85 12.91
C THR A 196 -3.78 4.67 12.46
N TYR A 197 -3.94 4.87 11.16
CA TYR A 197 -5.08 5.62 10.62
C TYR A 197 -6.42 4.94 10.91
N VAL A 198 -6.54 3.63 10.66
CA VAL A 198 -7.80 2.89 10.91
C VAL A 198 -8.16 2.87 12.39
N CYS A 199 -7.18 2.70 13.29
CA CYS A 199 -7.43 2.65 14.73
C CYS A 199 -7.75 4.03 15.33
N THR A 200 -7.15 5.11 14.82
CA THR A 200 -7.27 6.45 15.42
C THR A 200 -8.24 7.38 14.69
N GLY A 201 -8.52 7.10 13.42
CA GLY A 201 -9.24 7.99 12.50
C GLY A 201 -8.48 9.28 12.18
N LYS A 202 -7.19 9.37 12.50
CA LYS A 202 -6.39 10.60 12.40
C LYS A 202 -5.19 10.40 11.48
N LEU A 203 -4.91 11.44 10.68
CA LEU A 203 -3.67 11.53 9.90
C LEU A 203 -2.47 12.00 10.74
N LYS A 204 -2.73 12.49 11.96
CA LYS A 204 -1.67 12.83 12.91
C LYS A 204 -0.88 11.55 13.20
N GLU A 205 0.44 11.59 13.04
CA GLU A 205 1.37 10.44 13.19
C GLU A 205 1.43 9.48 11.98
N THR A 206 0.81 9.81 10.84
CA THR A 206 0.95 9.06 9.58
C THR A 206 1.60 9.92 8.49
N THR A 207 2.93 10.07 8.56
CA THR A 207 3.67 11.03 7.74
C THR A 207 3.55 10.77 6.23
N TYR A 208 3.64 9.51 5.79
CA TYR A 208 3.56 9.17 4.37
C TYR A 208 2.12 9.28 3.85
N LEU A 209 1.15 8.82 4.63
CA LEU A 209 -0.27 8.90 4.31
C LEU A 209 -0.75 10.36 4.25
N GLU A 210 -0.37 11.18 5.23
CA GLU A 210 -0.67 12.62 5.25
C GLU A 210 -0.11 13.32 4.00
N ARG A 211 1.14 13.00 3.61
CA ARG A 211 1.74 13.54 2.37
C ARG A 211 1.00 13.08 1.11
N TYR A 212 0.49 11.84 1.08
CA TYR A 212 -0.29 11.34 -0.05
C TYR A 212 -1.64 12.07 -0.16
N VAL A 213 -2.34 12.26 0.96
CA VAL A 213 -3.57 13.07 1.01
C VAL A 213 -3.31 14.52 0.63
N ALA A 214 -2.18 15.09 1.08
CA ALA A 214 -1.78 16.44 0.70
C ALA A 214 -1.48 16.57 -0.80
N LEU A 215 -0.89 15.55 -1.43
CA LEU A 215 -0.70 15.48 -2.88
C LEU A 215 -2.06 15.47 -3.60
N PHE A 216 -2.98 14.60 -3.20
CA PHE A 216 -4.32 14.53 -3.78
C PHE A 216 -5.04 15.89 -3.72
N ASN A 217 -5.10 16.51 -2.54
CA ASN A 217 -5.70 17.84 -2.35
C ASN A 217 -4.92 18.95 -3.08
N GLY A 218 -3.60 18.77 -3.22
CA GLY A 218 -2.72 19.66 -3.96
C GLY A 218 -3.03 19.65 -5.46
N VAL A 219 -3.27 18.48 -6.05
CA VAL A 219 -3.67 18.33 -7.45
C VAL A 219 -4.98 19.07 -7.70
N SER A 220 -6.00 18.88 -6.86
CA SER A 220 -7.28 19.58 -7.06
C SER A 220 -7.13 21.11 -6.98
N ARG A 221 -6.37 21.61 -6.02
CA ARG A 221 -6.08 23.05 -5.89
C ARG A 221 -5.24 23.58 -7.05
N TRP A 222 -4.28 22.78 -7.54
CA TRP A 222 -3.46 23.14 -8.70
C TRP A 222 -4.33 23.29 -9.95
N VAL A 223 -5.22 22.34 -10.23
CA VAL A 223 -6.19 22.43 -11.34
C VAL A 223 -7.04 23.69 -11.22
N GLN A 224 -7.62 23.94 -10.05
CA GLN A 224 -8.42 25.16 -9.81
C GLN A 224 -7.60 26.43 -10.03
N GLY A 225 -6.37 26.49 -9.50
CA GLY A 225 -5.48 27.64 -9.66
C GLY A 225 -5.08 27.86 -11.12
N MET A 226 -4.79 26.80 -11.86
CA MET A 226 -4.46 26.88 -13.29
C MET A 226 -5.61 27.49 -14.10
N VAL A 227 -6.85 27.05 -13.85
CA VAL A 227 -8.02 27.62 -14.52
C VAL A 227 -8.24 29.06 -14.08
N LEU A 228 -8.19 29.37 -12.79
CA LEU A 228 -8.45 30.74 -12.30
C LEU A 228 -7.38 31.76 -12.71
N ASN A 229 -6.16 31.31 -13.02
CA ASN A 229 -5.09 32.17 -13.52
C ASN A 229 -5.24 32.54 -15.01
N CYS A 230 -6.15 31.90 -15.75
CA CYS A 230 -6.48 32.32 -17.12
C CYS A 230 -7.34 33.61 -17.09
N VAL A 231 -6.95 34.59 -17.90
CA VAL A 231 -7.51 35.94 -17.87
C VAL A 231 -8.93 35.95 -18.45
N THR A 232 -9.10 35.36 -19.63
CA THR A 232 -10.38 35.39 -20.36
C THR A 232 -11.26 34.17 -20.10
N PRO A 233 -12.60 34.28 -20.20
CA PRO A 233 -13.50 33.13 -20.13
C PRO A 233 -13.16 32.02 -21.14
N GLN A 234 -12.72 32.39 -22.34
CA GLN A 234 -12.32 31.49 -23.42
C GLN A 234 -11.07 30.70 -23.06
N GLU A 235 -10.02 31.36 -22.54
CA GLU A 235 -8.81 30.67 -22.07
C GLU A 235 -9.11 29.73 -20.90
N ARG A 236 -10.01 30.12 -19.99
CA ARG A 236 -10.48 29.25 -18.91
C ARG A 236 -11.16 27.99 -19.44
N ALA A 237 -12.06 28.15 -20.42
CA ALA A 237 -12.75 27.02 -21.03
C ALA A 237 -11.76 26.05 -21.68
N CYS A 238 -10.79 26.56 -22.46
CA CYS A 238 -9.73 25.75 -23.05
C CYS A 238 -8.87 25.04 -21.99
N CYS A 239 -8.53 25.71 -20.88
CA CYS A 239 -7.81 25.09 -19.77
C CYS A 239 -8.62 23.96 -19.11
N MET A 240 -9.92 24.18 -18.88
CA MET A 240 -10.82 23.15 -18.35
C MET A 240 -10.95 21.94 -19.29
N GLU A 241 -11.06 22.17 -20.59
CA GLU A 241 -11.11 21.10 -21.61
C GLU A 241 -9.82 20.29 -21.66
N LYS A 242 -8.66 20.93 -21.47
CA LYS A 242 -7.39 20.21 -21.36
C LYS A 242 -7.32 19.31 -20.12
N PHE A 243 -7.85 19.77 -18.99
CA PHE A 243 -7.96 18.92 -17.79
C PHE A 243 -9.03 17.83 -17.94
N GLN A 244 -10.09 18.09 -18.70
CA GLN A 244 -11.06 17.09 -19.10
C GLN A 244 -10.38 15.98 -19.93
N GLN A 245 -9.54 16.33 -20.91
CA GLN A 245 -8.73 15.35 -21.65
C GLN A 245 -7.72 14.62 -20.75
N THR A 246 -7.11 15.33 -19.79
CA THR A 246 -6.22 14.71 -18.79
C THR A 246 -6.98 13.65 -17.98
N ALA A 247 -8.23 13.93 -17.58
CA ALA A 247 -9.08 12.98 -16.89
C ALA A 247 -9.46 11.76 -17.77
N LYS A 248 -9.69 11.94 -19.09
CA LYS A 248 -9.86 10.82 -20.03
C LYS A 248 -8.64 9.88 -19.97
N HIS A 249 -7.43 10.43 -20.07
CA HIS A 249 -6.19 9.64 -20.00
C HIS A 249 -5.93 9.02 -18.63
N LEU A 250 -6.25 9.70 -17.53
CA LEU A 250 -6.15 9.11 -16.18
C LEU A 250 -7.05 7.87 -16.03
N LYS A 251 -8.25 7.92 -16.61
CA LYS A 251 -9.16 6.77 -16.65
C LYS A 251 -8.59 5.61 -17.49
N GLU A 252 -7.99 5.91 -18.64
CA GLU A 252 -7.31 4.92 -19.50
C GLU A 252 -6.13 4.25 -18.78
N LEU A 253 -5.35 5.02 -18.03
CA LEU A 253 -4.25 4.55 -17.18
C LEU A 253 -4.73 3.80 -15.91
N GLN A 254 -6.05 3.66 -15.72
CA GLN A 254 -6.67 3.10 -14.52
C GLN A 254 -6.20 3.78 -13.22
N ASN A 255 -5.86 5.08 -13.30
CA ASN A 255 -5.55 5.90 -12.15
C ASN A 255 -6.82 6.61 -11.65
N PHE A 256 -7.56 5.92 -10.80
CA PHE A 256 -8.83 6.44 -10.29
C PHE A 256 -8.64 7.51 -9.21
N ASN A 257 -7.54 7.47 -8.46
CA ASN A 257 -7.21 8.51 -7.48
C ASN A 257 -7.00 9.87 -8.14
N GLY A 258 -6.10 9.93 -9.14
CA GLY A 258 -5.85 11.14 -9.91
C GLY A 258 -7.09 11.60 -10.68
N LEU A 259 -7.86 10.65 -11.24
CA LEU A 259 -9.14 10.95 -11.88
C LEU A 259 -10.10 11.67 -10.93
N MET A 260 -10.26 11.17 -9.71
CA MET A 260 -11.10 11.78 -8.67
C MET A 260 -10.58 13.17 -8.29
N ALA A 261 -9.26 13.36 -8.17
CA ALA A 261 -8.67 14.66 -7.84
C ALA A 261 -8.97 15.72 -8.91
N VAL A 262 -8.80 15.38 -10.20
CA VAL A 262 -9.06 16.28 -11.32
C VAL A 262 -10.56 16.51 -11.52
N ALA A 263 -11.38 15.46 -11.48
CA ALA A 263 -12.83 15.57 -11.61
C ALA A 263 -13.44 16.41 -10.48
N GLY A 264 -13.04 16.15 -9.23
CA GLY A 264 -13.46 16.91 -8.06
C GLY A 264 -13.06 18.40 -8.15
N ALA A 265 -11.94 18.70 -8.83
CA ALA A 265 -11.53 20.08 -9.07
C ALA A 265 -12.40 20.79 -10.11
N LEU A 266 -12.64 20.16 -11.26
CA LEU A 266 -13.43 20.71 -12.37
C LEU A 266 -14.90 20.93 -11.99
N THR A 267 -15.42 20.10 -11.09
CA THR A 267 -16.79 20.13 -10.61
C THR A 267 -16.98 20.94 -9.33
N ASN A 268 -15.88 21.43 -8.74
CA ASN A 268 -15.92 22.24 -7.53
C ASN A 268 -16.72 23.54 -7.75
N SER A 269 -17.45 23.96 -6.71
CA SER A 269 -18.20 25.24 -6.66
C SER A 269 -17.40 26.46 -7.13
N VAL A 270 -16.08 26.47 -6.91
CA VAL A 270 -15.18 27.55 -7.33
C VAL A 270 -15.15 27.75 -8.84
N LEU A 271 -15.19 26.65 -9.62
CA LEU A 271 -15.17 26.67 -11.09
C LEU A 271 -16.57 26.57 -11.69
N SER A 272 -17.48 25.78 -11.09
CA SER A 272 -18.83 25.57 -11.62
C SER A 272 -19.67 26.84 -11.60
N ARG A 273 -19.39 27.80 -10.70
CA ARG A 273 -20.07 29.11 -10.66
C ARG A 273 -19.66 30.07 -11.78
N LEU A 274 -18.59 29.78 -12.54
CA LEU A 274 -18.09 30.65 -13.61
C LEU A 274 -18.95 30.54 -14.87
N ARG A 275 -20.20 31.04 -14.83
CA ARG A 275 -21.21 30.85 -15.89
C ARG A 275 -20.71 31.17 -17.30
N GLN A 276 -20.06 32.31 -17.49
CA GLN A 276 -19.49 32.72 -18.78
C GLN A 276 -18.46 31.72 -19.32
N THR A 277 -17.73 31.02 -18.45
CA THR A 277 -16.79 29.97 -18.86
C THR A 277 -17.53 28.66 -19.14
N GLN A 278 -18.52 28.29 -18.31
CA GLN A 278 -19.31 27.07 -18.49
C GLN A 278 -20.08 27.06 -19.82
N GLU A 279 -20.62 28.22 -20.23
CA GLU A 279 -21.32 28.40 -21.52
C GLU A 279 -20.39 28.24 -22.74
N LEU A 280 -19.07 28.37 -22.57
CA LEU A 280 -18.07 28.22 -23.62
C LEU A 280 -17.47 26.81 -23.70
N LEU A 281 -17.79 25.92 -22.76
CA LEU A 281 -17.33 24.53 -22.82
C LEU A 281 -18.03 23.80 -23.97
N THR A 282 -17.28 22.98 -24.70
CA THR A 282 -17.84 22.06 -25.69
C THR A 282 -18.83 21.09 -25.07
N GLN A 283 -19.79 20.64 -25.87
CA GLN A 283 -20.80 19.67 -25.45
C GLN A 283 -20.15 18.34 -24.98
N ASP A 284 -19.11 17.85 -25.67
CA ASP A 284 -18.34 16.67 -25.25
C ASP A 284 -17.73 16.85 -23.85
N CYS A 285 -17.20 18.05 -23.55
CA CYS A 285 -16.65 18.34 -22.23
C CYS A 285 -17.74 18.29 -21.14
N GLN A 286 -18.89 18.91 -21.38
CA GLN A 286 -20.01 18.91 -20.43
C GLN A 286 -20.57 17.51 -20.19
N GLU A 287 -20.79 16.74 -21.25
CA GLU A 287 -21.29 15.35 -21.19
C GLU A 287 -20.30 14.44 -20.46
N PHE A 288 -19.00 14.58 -20.75
CA PHE A 288 -17.96 13.81 -20.08
C PHE A 288 -17.89 14.13 -18.58
N LEU A 289 -17.97 15.40 -18.18
CA LEU A 289 -17.97 15.79 -16.77
C LEU A 289 -19.19 15.21 -16.04
N LYS A 290 -20.37 15.22 -16.66
CA LYS A 290 -21.58 14.59 -16.11
C LYS A 290 -21.40 13.09 -15.94
N MET A 291 -20.90 12.40 -16.97
CA MET A 291 -20.61 10.96 -16.91
C MET A 291 -19.59 10.62 -15.82
N LEU A 292 -18.56 11.45 -15.63
CA LEU A 292 -17.60 11.28 -14.53
C LEU A 292 -18.23 11.47 -13.15
N MET A 293 -19.11 12.45 -12.97
CA MET A 293 -19.83 12.61 -11.69
C MET A 293 -20.70 11.40 -11.38
N GLU A 294 -21.37 10.82 -12.39
CA GLU A 294 -22.16 9.60 -12.24
C GLU A 294 -21.27 8.39 -11.91
N PHE A 295 -20.12 8.26 -12.57
CA PHE A 295 -19.14 7.21 -12.32
C PHE A 295 -18.55 7.27 -10.90
N LEU A 296 -18.19 8.47 -10.43
CA LEU A 296 -17.58 8.73 -9.11
C LEU A 296 -18.62 9.01 -8.01
N SER A 297 -19.90 8.79 -8.31
CA SER A 297 -20.99 9.03 -7.37
C SER A 297 -20.88 8.11 -6.15
N SER A 298 -21.22 8.64 -4.98
CA SER A 298 -21.33 7.88 -3.73
C SER A 298 -22.56 6.97 -3.68
N ASN A 299 -23.44 7.03 -4.70
CA ASN A 299 -24.61 6.18 -4.83
C ASN A 299 -24.24 4.69 -4.73
N GLY A 300 -24.97 3.95 -3.89
CA GLY A 300 -24.70 2.53 -3.64
C GLY A 300 -23.30 2.28 -3.06
N ASN A 301 -22.76 3.21 -2.27
CA ASN A 301 -21.40 3.15 -1.73
C ASN A 301 -20.34 3.04 -2.85
N TYR A 302 -20.41 3.96 -3.81
CA TYR A 302 -19.52 4.01 -4.97
C TYR A 302 -19.64 2.77 -5.89
N ALA A 303 -20.85 2.26 -6.09
CA ALA A 303 -21.09 1.00 -6.80
C ALA A 303 -20.50 0.97 -8.23
N SER A 304 -20.65 2.06 -8.97
CA SER A 304 -20.14 2.18 -10.35
C SER A 304 -18.61 2.09 -10.38
N TYR A 305 -17.94 2.89 -9.55
CA TYR A 305 -16.51 2.85 -9.36
C TYR A 305 -16.00 1.47 -8.92
N ARG A 306 -16.60 0.87 -7.87
CA ARG A 306 -16.20 -0.46 -7.36
C ARG A 306 -16.34 -1.55 -8.40
N LYS A 307 -17.42 -1.53 -9.19
CA LYS A 307 -17.63 -2.48 -10.30
C LYS A 307 -16.52 -2.36 -11.34
N THR A 308 -16.14 -1.14 -11.72
CA THR A 308 -15.04 -0.93 -12.66
C THR A 308 -13.71 -1.36 -12.08
N LEU A 309 -13.41 -1.01 -10.82
CA LEU A 309 -12.17 -1.40 -10.15
C LEU A 309 -12.01 -2.92 -10.11
N ASN A 310 -13.07 -3.66 -9.77
CA ASN A 310 -13.04 -5.13 -9.73
C ASN A 310 -12.81 -5.78 -11.09
N ASN A 311 -13.13 -5.08 -12.19
CA ASN A 311 -12.94 -5.54 -13.56
C ASN A 311 -11.62 -5.07 -14.17
N CYS A 312 -10.82 -4.27 -13.45
CA CYS A 312 -9.52 -3.82 -13.94
C CYS A 312 -8.52 -4.98 -13.96
N THR A 313 -7.68 -5.00 -15.00
CA THR A 313 -6.56 -5.91 -15.14
C THR A 313 -5.26 -5.12 -15.27
N GLY A 314 -4.17 -5.63 -14.70
CA GLY A 314 -2.88 -4.96 -14.72
C GLY A 314 -2.77 -3.81 -13.70
N PHE A 315 -2.02 -2.78 -14.07
CA PHE A 315 -1.73 -1.63 -13.20
C PHE A 315 -2.97 -0.75 -13.01
N HIS A 316 -3.32 -0.47 -11.75
CA HIS A 316 -4.36 0.46 -11.39
C HIS A 316 -4.03 1.16 -10.07
N ILE A 317 -4.50 2.39 -9.90
CA ILE A 317 -4.43 3.13 -8.63
C ILE A 317 -5.85 3.34 -8.11
N PRO A 318 -6.24 2.70 -6.99
CA PRO A 318 -7.56 2.90 -6.40
C PRO A 318 -7.70 4.30 -5.79
N ILE A 319 -8.93 4.78 -5.65
CA ILE A 319 -9.26 5.95 -4.84
C ILE A 319 -9.08 5.54 -3.39
N LEU A 320 -8.22 6.27 -2.67
CA LEU A 320 -7.85 5.97 -1.30
C LEU A 320 -8.76 6.60 -0.26
#